data_AF-A0A1C5I8H6-F1
#
_entry.id   AF-A0A1C5I8H6-F1
#
_cell.length_a   1.000
_cell.length_b   1.000
_cell.length_c   1.000
_cell.angle_alpha   90.00
_cell.angle_beta   90.00
_cell.angle_gamma   90.00
#
_symmetry.space_group_name_H-M   'P 1'
#
loop_
_entity.id
_entity.type
_entity.pdbx_description
1 polymer ?
#
loop_
_entity_poly.entity_id
_entity_poly.type
_entity_poly.pdbx_seq_one_letter_code
_entity_poly.pdbx_strand_id
1 'polypeptide(L)'
;MKATRLRAAGLAVALLGALVAATPASAAESDAATTPTSTTCITDPATPKRQFRAMWIASVTNIDWPSKASQAAPDQIAKQKAEYLGWLDLAQKLNHNAVVVQVRPTADAFWPSPYEPWSEYLTGVRGQDPGWDPLAFLVAESHKRNLEFHAWLNPYRVSMPAPGGAGADLAKLAPNHPARQHPDWVFAYPPAGVAGSRLYYNPGIPEVREFVQTAMMDAVSRYDIDGVHFDDYFYPYPSGTYQVPDDATFAAYNRGFTDKADWRRDNINLLIQEMNTKIKAAKPWVKFGVSPFGIWRNKSADPAGSDTTGSQSYDIISADTRKWVKEEWIDYVVPQLYWYIGQYPAADYARLVPWWAETVRGTRVQLYIGQADYKSGDPAYGSFWMNPQELSNHLTLNRSYPEVLGNVHFSAVQVKANRLGATDIYAAEHYSRPALVPAMSQLPAKPLLFPVITRAERQDDGVHLSWRQPADGRGAFGTATSYAIYRFDGTGSADPCDFADASHLVATVRGDAGDVQSWVDTTAEAGQRHTYHVTALDRVWNEGPPSPPRFVG
;
A
#
# COMPACT_ATOMS: atom_id res chain seq x y z
N MET A 1 13.83 -61.42 6.13
CA MET A 1 14.30 -61.20 7.52
C MET A 1 13.41 -60.15 8.17
N LYS A 2 12.81 -60.51 9.31
CA LYS A 2 12.01 -59.69 10.27
C LYS A 2 10.83 -58.90 9.64
N ALA A 3 9.59 -59.43 9.61
CA ALA A 3 8.59 -59.46 10.70
C ALA A 3 8.54 -58.12 11.47
N THR A 4 7.38 -57.47 11.68
CA THR A 4 6.36 -57.84 12.69
C THR A 4 5.17 -56.86 12.47
N ARG A 5 3.95 -57.33 12.14
CA ARG A 5 2.70 -57.32 12.97
C ARG A 5 2.05 -55.91 13.14
N LEU A 6 0.73 -55.70 13.23
CA LEU A 6 -0.40 -56.51 13.70
C LEU A 6 -1.72 -55.76 13.34
N ARG A 7 -2.79 -56.52 12.98
CA ARG A 7 -4.23 -56.44 13.40
C ARG A 7 -4.93 -55.07 13.50
N ALA A 8 -6.25 -54.93 13.39
CA ALA A 8 -7.47 -55.67 13.01
C ALA A 8 -8.58 -54.61 13.25
N ALA A 9 -9.68 -54.57 12.52
CA ALA A 9 -10.91 -55.24 12.95
C ALA A 9 -11.99 -54.99 11.89
N GLY A 10 -12.71 -56.05 11.53
CA GLY A 10 -14.06 -55.92 11.00
C GLY A 10 -15.07 -55.98 12.13
N LEU A 11 -16.28 -55.47 11.89
CA LEU A 11 -17.51 -56.27 11.94
C LEU A 11 -18.67 -55.49 11.32
N ALA A 12 -19.49 -56.24 10.59
CA ALA A 12 -20.71 -55.82 9.92
C ALA A 12 -21.90 -55.72 10.88
N VAL A 13 -22.92 -54.91 10.54
CA VAL A 13 -24.34 -55.30 10.64
C VAL A 13 -25.13 -54.57 9.54
N ALA A 14 -25.77 -55.35 8.67
CA ALA A 14 -26.87 -54.93 7.82
C ALA A 14 -28.19 -55.34 8.48
N LEU A 15 -29.20 -54.48 8.45
CA LEU A 15 -30.58 -54.82 8.81
C LEU A 15 -31.52 -54.16 7.79
N LEU A 16 -32.13 -55.00 6.95
CA LEU A 16 -33.34 -54.69 6.18
C LEU A 16 -34.56 -54.88 7.10
N GLY A 17 -35.52 -53.96 7.02
CA GLY A 17 -36.85 -54.07 7.61
C GLY A 17 -37.88 -53.34 6.74
N ALA A 18 -39.04 -53.96 6.54
CA ALA A 18 -39.97 -53.75 5.43
C ALA A 18 -41.03 -52.64 5.63
N LEU A 19 -41.54 -52.18 4.47
CA LEU A 19 -42.81 -51.51 4.11
C LEU A 19 -43.82 -51.13 5.22
N VAL A 20 -44.29 -49.87 5.14
CA VAL A 20 -45.73 -49.50 5.20
C VAL A 20 -45.98 -48.33 4.26
N ALA A 21 -46.94 -48.49 3.34
CA ALA A 21 -47.48 -47.43 2.50
C ALA A 21 -48.55 -46.65 3.28
N ALA A 22 -48.42 -45.33 3.33
CA ALA A 22 -49.48 -44.43 3.75
C ALA A 22 -49.33 -43.11 2.98
N THR A 23 -50.30 -42.79 2.12
CA THR A 23 -50.52 -41.44 1.59
C THR A 23 -50.96 -40.52 2.73
N PRO A 24 -50.47 -39.27 2.75
CA PRO A 24 -51.47 -38.19 2.65
C PRO A 24 -51.02 -36.95 1.87
N ALA A 25 -52.04 -36.31 1.30
CA ALA A 25 -52.29 -34.87 1.18
C ALA A 25 -51.24 -33.93 0.56
N SER A 26 -51.68 -33.32 -0.55
CA SER A 26 -51.21 -32.04 -1.08
C SER A 26 -51.09 -30.98 0.02
N ALA A 27 -49.90 -30.40 0.13
CA ALA A 27 -49.66 -29.10 0.73
C ALA A 27 -48.85 -28.30 -0.30
N ALA A 28 -49.35 -27.10 -0.62
CA ALA A 28 -48.79 -26.20 -1.60
C ALA A 28 -47.34 -25.81 -1.22
N GLU A 29 -46.44 -25.86 -2.20
CA GLU A 29 -45.12 -25.25 -2.11
C GLU A 29 -45.29 -23.72 -2.03
N SER A 30 -45.05 -23.17 -0.85
CA SER A 30 -44.77 -21.74 -0.66
C SER A 30 -43.30 -21.58 -0.28
N ASP A 31 -42.38 -21.84 -1.22
CA ASP A 31 -41.01 -21.36 -1.12
C ASP A 31 -40.85 -20.15 -2.04
N ALA A 32 -41.38 -19.02 -1.58
CA ALA A 32 -40.91 -17.73 -2.02
C ALA A 32 -39.51 -17.53 -1.41
N ALA A 33 -38.49 -17.98 -2.12
CA ALA A 33 -37.11 -17.58 -1.85
C ALA A 33 -37.03 -16.06 -2.03
N THR A 34 -37.04 -15.34 -0.91
CA THR A 34 -36.80 -13.90 -0.88
C THR A 34 -35.34 -13.68 -1.26
N THR A 35 -35.09 -13.39 -2.54
CA THR A 35 -33.83 -12.80 -2.99
C THR A 35 -33.59 -11.56 -2.12
N PRO A 36 -32.44 -11.41 -1.44
CA PRO A 36 -32.18 -10.19 -0.69
C PRO A 36 -32.16 -9.04 -1.70
N THR A 37 -33.18 -8.19 -1.66
CA THR A 37 -33.17 -6.90 -2.34
C THR A 37 -31.95 -6.16 -1.84
N SER A 38 -30.94 -6.00 -2.70
CA SER A 38 -29.81 -5.11 -2.43
C SER A 38 -30.37 -3.70 -2.39
N THR A 39 -30.65 -3.18 -1.20
CA THR A 39 -31.00 -1.77 -1.01
C THR A 39 -29.81 -0.96 -1.51
N THR A 40 -29.98 -0.25 -2.64
CA THR A 40 -28.96 0.68 -3.13
C THR A 40 -29.04 1.94 -2.30
N CYS A 41 -28.10 2.09 -1.38
CA CYS A 41 -27.98 3.31 -0.57
C CYS A 41 -27.53 4.48 -1.44
N ILE A 42 -28.14 5.65 -1.24
CA ILE A 42 -27.64 6.90 -1.82
C ILE A 42 -26.47 7.34 -0.96
N THR A 43 -25.29 7.48 -1.57
CA THR A 43 -24.05 7.90 -0.89
C THR A 43 -23.58 9.24 -1.41
N ASP A 44 -22.95 10.04 -0.56
CA ASP A 44 -22.23 11.24 -0.97
C ASP A 44 -20.82 10.90 -1.51
N PRO A 45 -20.56 11.06 -2.83
CA PRO A 45 -19.23 10.82 -3.40
C PRO A 45 -18.17 11.82 -2.90
N ALA A 46 -18.57 12.94 -2.28
CA ALA A 46 -17.64 13.88 -1.66
C ALA A 46 -17.07 13.37 -0.32
N THR A 47 -17.72 12.40 0.32
CA THR A 47 -17.30 11.80 1.59
C THR A 47 -17.29 10.26 1.51
N PRO A 48 -16.46 9.66 0.62
CA PRO A 48 -16.46 8.22 0.44
C PRO A 48 -16.08 7.50 1.73
N LYS A 49 -16.83 6.45 2.09
CA LYS A 49 -16.52 5.62 3.27
C LYS A 49 -15.12 5.02 3.20
N ARG A 50 -14.73 4.56 2.01
CA ARG A 50 -13.48 3.85 1.76
C ARG A 50 -12.65 4.59 0.73
N GLN A 51 -11.43 4.94 1.10
CA GLN A 51 -10.48 5.59 0.20
C GLN A 51 -9.06 5.39 0.74
N PHE A 52 -8.13 4.91 -0.09
CA PHE A 52 -6.73 4.86 0.28
C PHE A 52 -6.12 6.26 0.19
N ARG A 53 -5.54 6.74 1.29
CA ARG A 53 -4.98 8.09 1.39
C ARG A 53 -3.61 8.00 2.04
N ALA A 54 -2.58 8.27 1.26
CA ALA A 54 -1.20 8.09 1.70
C ALA A 54 -0.26 9.13 1.11
N MET A 55 0.94 9.21 1.69
CA MET A 55 2.07 9.92 1.12
C MET A 55 3.31 9.02 1.13
N TRP A 56 4.16 9.20 0.12
CA TRP A 56 5.49 8.59 0.12
C TRP A 56 6.43 9.38 1.03
N ILE A 57 7.19 8.65 1.85
CA ILE A 57 8.29 9.15 2.68
C ILE A 57 9.57 8.52 2.13
N ALA A 58 10.22 9.21 1.20
CA ALA A 58 11.44 8.80 0.54
C ALA A 58 12.68 9.05 1.41
N SER A 59 13.59 8.08 1.41
CA SER A 59 14.81 8.13 2.21
C SER A 59 16.07 8.28 1.38
N VAL A 60 16.04 7.86 0.10
CA VAL A 60 17.14 8.04 -0.84
C VAL A 60 17.52 9.52 -0.94
N THR A 61 18.82 9.81 -0.83
CA THR A 61 19.36 11.18 -0.78
C THR A 61 18.78 12.08 0.31
N ASN A 62 18.14 11.49 1.33
CA ASN A 62 17.47 12.19 2.42
C ASN A 62 16.37 13.17 1.94
N ILE A 63 15.55 12.74 0.96
CA ILE A 63 14.46 13.58 0.40
C ILE A 63 13.47 13.97 1.49
N ASP A 64 12.82 12.99 2.14
CA ASP A 64 11.80 13.24 3.16
C ASP A 64 12.29 12.90 4.57
N TRP A 65 12.81 11.69 4.75
CA TRP A 65 13.20 11.20 6.06
C TRP A 65 14.25 10.07 6.00
N PRO A 66 15.25 10.08 6.91
CA PRO A 66 15.61 11.18 7.79
C PRO A 66 16.18 12.37 7.03
N SER A 67 16.09 13.59 7.58
CA SER A 67 16.73 14.75 6.98
C SER A 67 18.26 14.71 7.14
N LYS A 68 19.00 15.40 6.26
CA LYS A 68 20.45 15.58 6.45
C LYS A 68 20.79 16.29 7.77
N ALA A 69 19.90 17.16 8.24
CA ALA A 69 20.08 17.88 9.49
C ALA A 69 19.97 16.93 10.69
N SER A 70 18.99 16.01 10.71
CA SER A 70 18.88 15.01 11.78
C SER A 70 19.99 13.96 11.69
N GLN A 71 20.40 13.56 10.49
CA GLN A 71 21.55 12.68 10.28
C GLN A 71 22.83 13.26 10.90
N ALA A 72 23.10 14.55 10.73
CA ALA A 72 24.31 15.19 11.26
C ALA A 72 24.20 15.66 12.72
N ALA A 73 23.05 15.47 13.39
CA ALA A 73 22.82 15.98 14.73
C ALA A 73 23.55 15.17 15.82
N PRO A 74 24.07 15.80 16.89
CA PRO A 74 24.65 15.08 18.03
C PRO A 74 23.67 14.10 18.70
N ASP A 75 22.38 14.42 18.70
CA ASP A 75 21.27 13.60 19.19
C ASP A 75 20.48 12.94 18.05
N GLN A 76 21.20 12.49 17.00
CA GLN A 76 20.68 11.90 15.76
C GLN A 76 19.42 11.06 15.96
N ILE A 77 19.47 10.00 16.77
CA ILE A 77 18.35 9.07 16.97
C ILE A 77 17.08 9.80 17.43
N ALA A 78 17.21 10.71 18.40
CA ALA A 78 16.07 11.46 18.93
C ALA A 78 15.48 12.40 17.87
N LYS A 79 16.32 13.07 17.07
CA LYS A 79 15.87 13.94 15.97
C LYS A 79 15.19 13.16 14.86
N GLN A 80 15.74 12.01 14.46
CA GLN A 80 15.14 11.16 13.44
C GLN A 80 13.78 10.64 13.89
N LYS A 81 13.66 10.18 15.14
CA LYS A 81 12.37 9.77 15.71
C LYS A 81 11.37 10.93 15.72
N ALA A 82 11.76 12.10 16.21
CA ALA A 82 10.89 13.27 16.26
C ALA A 82 10.43 13.73 14.87
N GLU A 83 11.32 13.73 13.87
CA GLU A 83 10.95 14.04 12.48
C GLU A 83 9.90 13.06 11.95
N TYR A 84 10.08 11.75 12.20
CA TYR A 84 9.12 10.75 11.75
C TYR A 84 7.75 10.92 12.40
N LEU A 85 7.71 11.17 13.72
CA LEU A 85 6.46 11.45 14.43
C LEU A 85 5.75 12.66 13.81
N GLY A 86 6.48 13.72 13.45
CA GLY A 86 5.91 14.87 12.75
C GLY A 86 5.31 14.55 11.38
N TRP A 87 5.84 13.55 10.65
CA TRP A 87 5.23 13.06 9.42
C TRP A 87 3.92 12.32 9.68
N LEU A 88 3.86 11.50 10.73
CA LEU A 88 2.64 10.79 11.09
C LEU A 88 1.55 11.75 11.61
N ASP A 89 1.93 12.76 12.38
CA ASP A 89 1.00 13.79 12.87
C ASP A 89 0.43 14.60 11.69
N LEU A 90 1.24 14.88 10.66
CA LEU A 90 0.75 15.48 9.40
C LEU A 90 -0.22 14.55 8.66
N ALA A 91 0.10 13.25 8.57
CA ALA A 91 -0.78 12.26 7.95
C ALA A 91 -2.17 12.25 8.62
N GLN A 92 -2.21 12.21 9.96
CA GLN A 92 -3.46 12.25 10.71
C GLN A 92 -4.22 13.57 10.50
N LYS A 93 -3.52 14.72 10.52
CA LYS A 93 -4.13 16.03 10.25
C LYS A 93 -4.82 16.08 8.88
N LEU A 94 -4.27 15.39 7.89
CA LEU A 94 -4.80 15.33 6.52
C LEU A 94 -5.72 14.12 6.27
N ASN A 95 -6.19 13.45 7.34
CA ASN A 95 -7.03 12.23 7.27
C ASN A 95 -6.47 11.16 6.32
N HIS A 96 -5.14 11.03 6.26
CA HIS A 96 -4.48 9.88 5.64
C HIS A 96 -4.66 8.65 6.53
N ASN A 97 -4.70 7.46 5.90
CA ASN A 97 -4.85 6.19 6.58
C ASN A 97 -3.66 5.23 6.34
N ALA A 98 -2.66 5.67 5.57
CA ALA A 98 -1.42 4.93 5.37
C ALA A 98 -0.22 5.85 5.13
N VAL A 99 0.98 5.32 5.36
CA VAL A 99 2.27 5.91 4.96
C VAL A 99 3.08 4.88 4.18
N VAL A 100 3.74 5.32 3.11
CA VAL A 100 4.58 4.45 2.27
C VAL A 100 6.03 4.87 2.42
N VAL A 101 6.82 4.12 3.19
CA VAL A 101 8.13 4.56 3.68
C VAL A 101 9.26 3.78 3.04
N GLN A 102 10.24 4.48 2.45
CA GLN A 102 11.37 3.84 1.79
C GLN A 102 12.37 3.27 2.81
N VAL A 103 12.38 1.96 2.96
CA VAL A 103 13.22 1.25 3.94
C VAL A 103 14.35 0.44 3.30
N ARG A 104 14.31 0.30 1.97
CA ARG A 104 15.41 -0.23 1.15
C ARG A 104 15.63 0.63 -0.09
N PRO A 105 16.38 1.75 0.00
CA PRO A 105 16.59 2.67 -1.13
C PRO A 105 17.64 2.22 -2.14
N THR A 106 18.76 1.62 -1.70
CA THR A 106 19.96 1.34 -2.52
C THR A 106 20.66 0.05 -2.09
N ALA A 107 19.95 -1.08 -2.09
CA ALA A 107 20.48 -2.38 -1.64
C ALA A 107 21.07 -2.35 -0.21
N ASP A 108 20.42 -1.57 0.64
CA ASP A 108 20.75 -1.31 2.03
C ASP A 108 19.47 -1.27 2.88
N ALA A 109 19.62 -1.43 4.19
CA ALA A 109 18.49 -1.68 5.09
C ALA A 109 18.33 -0.58 6.16
N PHE A 110 17.08 -0.29 6.47
CA PHE A 110 16.65 0.52 7.63
C PHE A 110 16.31 -0.35 8.85
N TRP A 111 16.88 -1.54 8.89
CA TRP A 111 16.73 -2.53 9.95
C TRP A 111 18.01 -3.38 10.03
N PRO A 112 18.25 -4.12 11.13
CA PRO A 112 19.44 -4.97 11.26
C PRO A 112 19.30 -6.24 10.40
N SER A 113 19.41 -6.06 9.09
CA SER A 113 19.35 -7.13 8.08
C SER A 113 20.63 -7.97 8.12
N PRO A 114 20.54 -9.31 8.03
CA PRO A 114 21.72 -10.15 7.85
C PRO A 114 22.18 -10.22 6.38
N TYR A 115 21.38 -9.69 5.43
CA TYR A 115 21.62 -9.81 4.00
C TYR A 115 22.25 -8.56 3.39
N GLU A 116 21.91 -7.38 3.90
CA GLU A 116 22.32 -6.09 3.34
C GLU A 116 22.79 -5.13 4.42
N PRO A 117 23.75 -4.24 4.12
CA PRO A 117 24.31 -3.33 5.11
C PRO A 117 23.29 -2.28 5.56
N TRP A 118 23.55 -1.68 6.72
CA TRP A 118 22.84 -0.49 7.16
C TRP A 118 22.94 0.64 6.13
N SER A 119 21.80 1.29 5.90
CA SER A 119 21.71 2.44 4.98
C SER A 119 22.55 3.63 5.43
N GLU A 120 23.26 4.22 4.48
CA GLU A 120 24.00 5.47 4.73
C GLU A 120 23.07 6.64 5.05
N TYR A 121 21.80 6.59 4.65
CA TYR A 121 20.87 7.69 4.89
C TYR A 121 20.47 7.84 6.37
N LEU A 122 20.77 6.83 7.20
CA LEU A 122 20.60 6.93 8.65
C LEU A 122 21.77 7.66 9.34
N THR A 123 23.01 7.41 8.91
CA THR A 123 24.22 7.80 9.67
C THR A 123 25.20 8.69 8.92
N GLY A 124 25.08 8.77 7.59
CA GLY A 124 26.05 9.36 6.68
C GLY A 124 27.17 8.39 6.26
N VAL A 125 27.20 7.17 6.81
CA VAL A 125 28.27 6.19 6.58
C VAL A 125 27.66 4.85 6.20
N ARG A 126 28.00 4.35 5.00
CA ARG A 126 27.51 3.07 4.47
C ARG A 126 27.88 1.91 5.39
N GLY A 127 26.87 1.14 5.81
CA GLY A 127 27.05 -0.03 6.67
C GLY A 127 27.26 0.27 8.16
N GLN A 128 27.26 1.55 8.57
CA GLN A 128 27.35 1.89 9.98
C GLN A 128 26.02 1.64 10.69
N ASP A 129 26.07 0.84 11.76
CA ASP A 129 24.94 0.62 12.67
C ASP A 129 24.52 1.95 13.33
N PRO A 130 23.24 2.35 13.22
CA PRO A 130 22.74 3.58 13.82
C PRO A 130 22.53 3.48 15.34
N GLY A 131 22.68 2.29 15.94
CA GLY A 131 22.49 2.04 17.38
C GLY A 131 21.03 1.82 17.80
N TRP A 132 20.13 1.61 16.85
CA TRP A 132 18.70 1.31 17.08
C TRP A 132 18.12 0.54 15.89
N ASP A 133 16.88 0.04 16.02
CA ASP A 133 16.12 -0.56 14.92
C ASP A 133 15.07 0.46 14.41
N PRO A 134 15.34 1.16 13.28
CA PRO A 134 14.40 2.12 12.73
C PRO A 134 13.09 1.46 12.31
N LEU A 135 13.10 0.40 11.51
CA LEU A 135 11.89 -0.21 10.98
C LEU A 135 10.93 -0.67 12.10
N ALA A 136 11.44 -1.21 13.22
CA ALA A 136 10.61 -1.52 14.39
C ALA A 136 9.84 -0.29 14.91
N PHE A 137 10.54 0.84 15.06
CA PHE A 137 9.94 2.08 15.53
C PHE A 137 8.94 2.66 14.53
N LEU A 138 9.27 2.65 13.23
CA LEU A 138 8.42 3.22 12.19
C LEU A 138 7.05 2.52 12.12
N VAL A 139 7.07 1.18 12.15
CA VAL A 139 5.84 0.36 12.17
C VAL A 139 5.03 0.64 13.43
N ALA A 140 5.66 0.57 14.60
CA ALA A 140 4.97 0.74 15.88
C ALA A 140 4.31 2.12 16.01
N GLU A 141 5.01 3.20 15.62
CA GLU A 141 4.47 4.56 15.72
C GLU A 141 3.37 4.86 14.69
N SER A 142 3.45 4.25 13.50
CA SER A 142 2.38 4.31 12.49
C SER A 142 1.11 3.65 13.00
N HIS A 143 1.22 2.44 13.56
CA HIS A 143 0.07 1.71 14.10
C HIS A 143 -0.57 2.41 15.29
N LYS A 144 0.21 3.01 16.19
CA LYS A 144 -0.34 3.83 17.31
C LYS A 144 -1.25 4.95 16.82
N ARG A 145 -1.05 5.42 15.59
CA ARG A 145 -1.83 6.49 14.94
C ARG A 145 -2.89 5.94 13.97
N ASN A 146 -3.12 4.63 13.98
CA ASN A 146 -4.04 3.91 13.10
C ASN A 146 -3.71 4.07 11.60
N LEU A 147 -2.42 4.25 11.27
CA LEU A 147 -1.94 4.31 9.89
C LEU A 147 -1.40 2.94 9.48
N GLU A 148 -1.76 2.46 8.29
CA GLU A 148 -1.04 1.35 7.66
C GLU A 148 0.39 1.79 7.31
N PHE A 149 1.35 0.93 7.59
CA PHE A 149 2.75 1.06 7.19
C PHE A 149 3.04 0.16 5.99
N HIS A 150 3.32 0.78 4.85
CA HIS A 150 3.77 0.08 3.65
C HIS A 150 5.29 0.25 3.50
N ALA A 151 6.02 -0.85 3.59
CA ALA A 151 7.46 -0.88 3.38
C ALA A 151 7.78 -0.71 1.89
N TRP A 152 8.33 0.44 1.51
CA TRP A 152 8.81 0.70 0.16
C TRP A 152 10.25 0.20 -0.02
N LEU A 153 10.40 -0.72 -0.97
CA LEU A 153 11.63 -1.41 -1.28
C LEU A 153 11.94 -1.21 -2.77
N ASN A 154 13.06 -0.56 -3.10
CA ASN A 154 13.57 -0.55 -4.46
C ASN A 154 14.24 -1.90 -4.71
N PRO A 155 13.96 -2.68 -5.77
CA PRO A 155 14.50 -4.04 -5.91
C PRO A 155 15.95 -4.11 -6.40
N TYR A 156 16.35 -3.30 -7.39
CA TYR A 156 17.59 -3.55 -8.14
C TYR A 156 18.63 -2.44 -8.05
N ARG A 157 18.31 -1.27 -7.50
CA ARG A 157 19.30 -0.20 -7.33
C ARG A 157 20.32 -0.59 -6.27
N VAL A 158 21.61 -0.52 -6.60
CA VAL A 158 22.74 -0.79 -5.69
C VAL A 158 23.43 0.49 -5.25
N SER A 159 23.45 1.53 -6.10
CA SER A 159 24.06 2.80 -5.72
C SER A 159 23.39 4.01 -6.37
N MET A 160 23.71 5.18 -5.84
CA MET A 160 23.44 6.47 -6.46
C MET A 160 24.69 7.04 -7.16
N PRO A 161 24.53 7.94 -8.13
CA PRO A 161 25.67 8.52 -8.85
C PRO A 161 26.67 9.24 -7.95
N ALA A 162 27.95 9.18 -8.30
CA ALA A 162 29.01 9.96 -7.65
C ALA A 162 28.86 11.48 -7.92
N PRO A 163 29.38 12.36 -7.05
CA PRO A 163 30.06 12.07 -5.79
C PRO A 163 29.10 11.82 -4.61
N GLY A 164 27.78 12.04 -4.78
CA GLY A 164 26.79 11.91 -3.71
C GLY A 164 26.50 10.46 -3.27
N GLY A 165 26.71 9.49 -4.16
CA GLY A 165 26.70 8.05 -3.86
C GLY A 165 27.99 7.35 -4.28
N ALA A 166 27.99 6.02 -4.27
CA ALA A 166 29.14 5.21 -4.66
C ALA A 166 29.45 5.24 -6.18
N GLY A 167 28.52 5.70 -7.02
CA GLY A 167 28.64 5.62 -8.47
C GLY A 167 28.82 4.17 -8.93
N ALA A 168 29.63 3.94 -9.96
CA ALA A 168 29.98 2.62 -10.46
C ALA A 168 31.11 1.91 -9.68
N ASP A 169 31.57 2.47 -8.56
CA ASP A 169 32.74 1.97 -7.84
C ASP A 169 32.33 1.05 -6.69
N LEU A 170 32.50 -0.26 -6.89
CA LEU A 170 32.25 -1.30 -5.88
C LEU A 170 33.05 -1.08 -4.59
N ALA A 171 34.26 -0.53 -4.67
CA ALA A 171 35.10 -0.30 -3.49
C ALA A 171 34.52 0.78 -2.55
N LYS A 172 33.63 1.64 -3.06
CA LYS A 172 32.92 2.67 -2.28
C LYS A 172 31.63 2.20 -1.62
N LEU A 173 31.20 0.95 -1.87
CA LEU A 173 30.14 0.30 -1.11
C LEU A 173 30.66 -0.16 0.26
N ALA A 174 29.74 -0.40 1.20
CA ALA A 174 30.07 -0.97 2.50
C ALA A 174 30.91 -2.27 2.35
N PRO A 175 31.92 -2.54 3.19
CA PRO A 175 32.80 -3.71 3.04
C PRO A 175 32.08 -5.06 2.94
N ASN A 176 30.96 -5.21 3.66
CA ASN A 176 30.14 -6.42 3.66
C ASN A 176 29.02 -6.41 2.60
N HIS A 177 28.95 -5.42 1.71
CA HIS A 177 27.88 -5.30 0.72
C HIS A 177 27.87 -6.51 -0.24
N PRO A 178 26.70 -7.13 -0.55
CA PRO A 178 26.62 -8.32 -1.41
C PRO A 178 27.26 -8.14 -2.79
N ALA A 179 27.02 -7.00 -3.45
CA ALA A 179 27.67 -6.66 -4.72
C ALA A 179 29.22 -6.66 -4.69
N ARG A 180 29.87 -6.51 -3.52
CA ARG A 180 31.34 -6.67 -3.41
C ARG A 180 31.76 -8.14 -3.34
N GLN A 181 30.90 -9.00 -2.80
CA GLN A 181 31.12 -10.45 -2.69
C GLN A 181 30.77 -11.15 -4.01
N HIS A 182 29.80 -10.60 -4.74
CA HIS A 182 29.32 -11.05 -6.04
C HIS A 182 29.39 -9.91 -7.07
N PRO A 183 30.60 -9.51 -7.52
CA PRO A 183 30.75 -8.46 -8.52
C PRO A 183 30.12 -8.83 -9.87
N ASP A 184 29.94 -10.12 -10.15
CA ASP A 184 29.25 -10.69 -11.31
C ASP A 184 27.73 -10.48 -11.29
N TRP A 185 27.16 -10.13 -10.13
CA TRP A 185 25.71 -9.87 -9.99
C TRP A 185 25.29 -8.47 -10.41
N VAL A 186 26.24 -7.56 -10.63
CA VAL A 186 25.95 -6.15 -10.88
C VAL A 186 26.50 -5.67 -12.20
N PHE A 187 25.89 -4.61 -12.71
CA PHE A 187 26.45 -3.82 -13.81
C PHE A 187 26.36 -2.32 -13.52
N ALA A 188 27.22 -1.54 -14.17
CA ALA A 188 27.17 -0.09 -14.14
C ALA A 188 26.29 0.45 -15.28
N TYR A 189 25.38 1.36 -14.98
CA TYR A 189 24.56 2.02 -15.99
C TYR A 189 24.23 3.50 -15.64
N PRO A 190 24.46 4.48 -16.56
CA PRO A 190 25.28 4.35 -17.78
C PRO A 190 26.69 3.81 -17.46
N PRO A 191 27.51 3.45 -18.47
CA PRO A 191 28.82 2.83 -18.24
C PRO A 191 29.70 3.62 -17.26
N ALA A 192 30.60 2.92 -16.57
CA ALA A 192 31.52 3.55 -15.63
C ALA A 192 32.32 4.69 -16.29
N GLY A 193 32.47 5.81 -15.58
CA GLY A 193 33.09 7.04 -16.11
C GLY A 193 32.10 7.99 -16.80
N VAL A 194 30.85 7.58 -17.04
CA VAL A 194 29.79 8.46 -17.54
C VAL A 194 29.08 9.16 -16.38
N ALA A 195 28.75 10.44 -16.55
CA ALA A 195 27.96 11.18 -15.57
C ALA A 195 26.61 10.49 -15.30
N GLY A 196 26.23 10.37 -14.03
CA GLY A 196 25.03 9.63 -13.64
C GLY A 196 25.21 8.11 -13.53
N SER A 197 26.40 7.58 -13.81
CA SER A 197 26.71 6.16 -13.67
C SER A 197 26.55 5.67 -12.23
N ARG A 198 25.88 4.54 -12.08
CA ARG A 198 25.59 3.87 -10.81
C ARG A 198 25.44 2.37 -11.02
N LEU A 199 25.42 1.60 -9.95
CA LEU A 199 25.32 0.14 -9.97
C LEU A 199 23.88 -0.33 -9.84
N TYR A 200 23.57 -1.40 -10.55
CA TYR A 200 22.32 -2.14 -10.46
C TYR A 200 22.62 -3.62 -10.32
N TYR A 201 21.83 -4.32 -9.51
CA TYR A 201 21.68 -5.76 -9.58
C TYR A 201 21.11 -6.15 -10.94
N ASN A 202 21.62 -7.23 -11.53
CA ASN A 202 21.20 -7.70 -12.84
C ASN A 202 19.93 -8.58 -12.74
N PRO A 203 18.75 -8.11 -13.21
CA PRO A 203 17.51 -8.87 -13.07
C PRO A 203 17.51 -10.19 -13.86
N GLY A 204 18.39 -10.33 -14.85
CA GLY A 204 18.49 -11.51 -15.69
C GLY A 204 19.20 -12.71 -15.07
N ILE A 205 19.83 -12.54 -13.89
CA ILE A 205 20.49 -13.62 -13.17
C ILE A 205 19.50 -14.20 -12.14
N PRO A 206 19.12 -15.49 -12.23
CA PRO A 206 18.17 -16.11 -11.30
C PRO A 206 18.58 -15.98 -9.82
N GLU A 207 19.87 -16.14 -9.51
CA GLU A 207 20.43 -16.04 -8.16
C GLU A 207 20.27 -14.62 -7.60
N VAL A 208 20.43 -13.59 -8.43
CA VAL A 208 20.18 -12.19 -8.05
C VAL A 208 18.71 -12.00 -7.72
N ARG A 209 17.81 -12.52 -8.55
CA ARG A 209 16.36 -12.42 -8.32
C ARG A 209 15.94 -13.11 -7.01
N GLU A 210 16.51 -14.27 -6.70
CA GLU A 210 16.27 -14.96 -5.42
C GLU A 210 16.83 -14.18 -4.23
N PHE A 211 18.06 -13.66 -4.35
CA PHE A 211 18.73 -12.90 -3.31
C PHE A 211 17.94 -11.63 -2.92
N VAL A 212 17.53 -10.82 -3.90
CA VAL A 212 16.81 -9.57 -3.61
C VAL A 212 15.47 -9.86 -2.92
N GLN A 213 14.76 -10.91 -3.33
CA GLN A 213 13.54 -11.35 -2.65
C GLN A 213 13.83 -11.81 -1.22
N THR A 214 14.90 -12.58 -1.00
CA THR A 214 15.30 -13.05 0.33
C THR A 214 15.61 -11.86 1.26
N ALA A 215 16.39 -10.89 0.79
CA ALA A 215 16.72 -9.70 1.56
C ALA A 215 15.46 -8.89 1.95
N MET A 216 14.52 -8.73 1.02
CA MET A 216 13.25 -8.04 1.27
C MET A 216 12.31 -8.83 2.18
N MET A 217 12.26 -10.16 2.04
CA MET A 217 11.43 -11.03 2.87
C MET A 217 11.91 -11.11 4.33
N ASP A 218 13.15 -10.73 4.65
CA ASP A 218 13.59 -10.55 6.04
C ASP A 218 12.73 -9.51 6.75
N ALA A 219 12.51 -8.35 6.13
CA ALA A 219 11.65 -7.31 6.67
C ALA A 219 10.19 -7.79 6.76
N VAL A 220 9.68 -8.43 5.71
CA VAL A 220 8.30 -8.97 5.70
C VAL A 220 8.09 -9.95 6.84
N SER A 221 9.05 -10.82 7.11
CA SER A 221 8.93 -11.86 8.13
C SER A 221 8.98 -11.28 9.54
N ARG A 222 9.86 -10.31 9.78
CA ARG A 222 10.19 -9.81 11.13
C ARG A 222 9.29 -8.70 11.65
N TYR A 223 8.75 -7.86 10.78
CA TYR A 223 8.02 -6.65 11.18
C TYR A 223 6.52 -6.77 10.84
N ASP A 224 5.64 -6.17 11.65
CA ASP A 224 4.19 -6.13 11.39
C ASP A 224 3.83 -5.07 10.34
N ILE A 225 4.41 -5.18 9.16
CA ILE A 225 4.06 -4.30 8.03
C ILE A 225 2.66 -4.65 7.49
N ASP A 226 1.98 -3.65 6.93
CA ASP A 226 0.67 -3.79 6.32
C ASP A 226 0.77 -4.07 4.82
N GLY A 227 1.83 -3.55 4.20
CA GLY A 227 2.11 -3.76 2.79
C GLY A 227 3.59 -3.73 2.42
N VAL A 228 3.90 -4.37 1.31
CA VAL A 228 5.14 -4.23 0.55
C VAL A 228 4.85 -3.39 -0.67
N HIS A 229 5.69 -2.40 -0.93
CA HIS A 229 5.54 -1.47 -2.03
C HIS A 229 6.81 -1.40 -2.89
N PHE A 230 6.69 -1.67 -4.19
CA PHE A 230 7.75 -1.34 -5.14
C PHE A 230 7.40 -0.05 -5.89
N ASP A 231 8.41 0.73 -6.25
CA ASP A 231 8.27 1.92 -7.10
C ASP A 231 8.49 1.55 -8.58
N ASP A 232 8.95 2.51 -9.39
CA ASP A 232 9.08 2.42 -10.84
C ASP A 232 10.47 1.99 -11.32
N TYR A 233 11.38 1.56 -10.44
CA TYR A 233 12.74 1.17 -10.83
C TYR A 233 12.91 -0.34 -10.98
N PHE A 234 12.85 -0.80 -12.23
CA PHE A 234 13.11 -2.18 -12.63
C PHE A 234 14.47 -2.28 -13.36
N TYR A 235 14.47 -2.38 -14.69
CA TYR A 235 15.65 -2.04 -15.48
C TYR A 235 15.91 -0.53 -15.43
N PRO A 236 17.16 -0.07 -15.60
CA PRO A 236 17.46 1.35 -15.51
C PRO A 236 16.83 2.14 -16.66
N TYR A 237 16.31 3.32 -16.35
CA TYR A 237 15.85 4.29 -17.34
C TYR A 237 16.92 4.57 -18.40
N PRO A 238 16.58 4.72 -19.69
CA PRO A 238 17.54 5.02 -20.75
C PRO A 238 18.43 6.23 -20.43
N SER A 239 19.73 6.11 -20.73
CA SER A 239 20.69 7.19 -20.57
C SER A 239 21.45 7.33 -21.89
N GLY A 240 21.18 8.40 -22.62
CA GLY A 240 21.75 8.60 -23.96
C GLY A 240 21.46 7.41 -24.89
N THR A 241 22.49 6.93 -25.58
CA THR A 241 22.43 5.77 -26.48
C THR A 241 22.99 4.48 -25.86
N TYR A 242 23.33 4.52 -24.57
CA TYR A 242 23.95 3.38 -23.89
C TYR A 242 22.97 2.22 -23.77
N GLN A 243 23.48 1.01 -24.02
CA GLN A 243 22.71 -0.23 -23.83
C GLN A 243 22.99 -0.80 -22.45
N VAL A 244 21.99 -1.45 -21.86
CA VAL A 244 22.19 -2.25 -20.64
C VAL A 244 23.11 -3.42 -21.00
N PRO A 245 24.23 -3.64 -20.27
CA PRO A 245 25.25 -4.62 -20.63
C PRO A 245 24.89 -6.03 -20.13
N ASP A 246 23.79 -6.59 -20.62
CA ASP A 246 23.26 -7.89 -20.20
C ASP A 246 23.27 -8.96 -21.31
N ASP A 247 24.06 -8.76 -22.38
CA ASP A 247 24.18 -9.70 -23.50
C ASP A 247 24.65 -11.09 -23.08
N ALA A 248 25.67 -11.16 -22.24
CA ALA A 248 26.17 -12.43 -21.71
C ALA A 248 25.15 -13.11 -20.79
N THR A 249 24.43 -12.32 -19.99
CA THR A 249 23.35 -12.81 -19.12
C THR A 249 22.20 -13.37 -19.95
N PHE A 250 21.83 -12.69 -21.03
CA PHE A 250 20.82 -13.18 -21.97
C PHE A 250 21.27 -14.49 -22.62
N ALA A 251 22.51 -14.58 -23.11
CA ALA A 251 23.03 -15.82 -23.71
C ALA A 251 22.98 -17.01 -22.73
N ALA A 252 23.27 -16.78 -21.45
CA ALA A 252 23.27 -17.81 -20.42
C ALA A 252 21.86 -18.18 -19.92
N TYR A 253 20.96 -17.20 -19.79
CA TYR A 253 19.69 -17.35 -19.06
C TYR A 253 18.44 -16.96 -19.89
N ASN A 254 18.51 -17.01 -21.22
CA ASN A 254 17.40 -16.60 -22.09
C ASN A 254 16.12 -17.42 -21.91
N ARG A 255 16.14 -18.61 -21.28
CA ARG A 255 14.95 -19.47 -21.08
C ARG A 255 14.15 -19.74 -22.37
N GLY A 256 14.81 -19.77 -23.53
CA GLY A 256 14.18 -19.99 -24.83
C GLY A 256 13.65 -18.72 -25.52
N PHE A 257 13.75 -17.54 -24.90
CA PHE A 257 13.44 -16.28 -25.56
C PHE A 257 14.49 -15.95 -26.64
N THR A 258 14.03 -15.60 -27.83
CA THR A 258 14.89 -15.09 -28.91
C THR A 258 14.93 -13.57 -28.96
N ASP A 259 13.91 -12.91 -28.39
CA ASP A 259 13.86 -11.45 -28.22
C ASP A 259 14.32 -11.07 -26.80
N LYS A 260 15.30 -10.18 -26.72
CA LYS A 260 15.90 -9.76 -25.45
C LYS A 260 14.96 -8.86 -24.65
N ALA A 261 14.13 -8.06 -25.30
CA ALA A 261 13.20 -7.19 -24.60
C ALA A 261 12.08 -8.00 -23.92
N ASP A 262 11.58 -9.04 -24.59
CA ASP A 262 10.65 -10.02 -24.01
C ASP A 262 11.27 -10.74 -22.81
N TRP A 263 12.52 -11.18 -22.93
CA TRP A 263 13.24 -11.80 -21.81
C TRP A 263 13.43 -10.86 -20.63
N ARG A 264 13.79 -9.58 -20.87
CA ARG A 264 13.91 -8.58 -19.79
C ARG A 264 12.58 -8.37 -19.07
N ARG A 265 11.48 -8.24 -19.82
CA ARG A 265 10.13 -8.15 -19.22
C ARG A 265 9.79 -9.40 -18.42
N ASP A 266 10.14 -10.59 -18.92
CA ASP A 266 9.91 -11.84 -18.21
C ASP A 266 10.71 -11.93 -16.90
N ASN A 267 11.95 -11.44 -16.85
CA ASN A 267 12.72 -11.37 -15.62
C ASN A 267 12.02 -10.53 -14.54
N ILE A 268 11.40 -9.41 -14.93
CA ILE A 268 10.64 -8.56 -14.00
C ILE A 268 9.30 -9.21 -13.64
N ASN A 269 8.61 -9.82 -14.59
CA ASN A 269 7.39 -10.60 -14.33
C ASN A 269 7.62 -11.67 -13.26
N LEU A 270 8.72 -12.42 -13.38
CA LEU A 270 9.10 -13.43 -12.39
C LEU A 270 9.33 -12.80 -11.01
N LEU A 271 10.01 -11.64 -10.91
CA LEU A 271 10.17 -10.96 -9.63
C LEU A 271 8.80 -10.64 -8.99
N ILE A 272 7.89 -10.04 -9.75
CA ILE A 272 6.58 -9.63 -9.25
C ILE A 272 5.76 -10.85 -8.79
N GLN A 273 5.69 -11.90 -9.62
CA GLN A 273 4.93 -13.10 -9.31
C GLN A 273 5.51 -13.87 -8.11
N GLU A 274 6.83 -14.11 -8.10
CA GLU A 274 7.52 -14.84 -7.05
C GLU A 274 7.45 -14.06 -5.71
N MET A 275 7.64 -12.73 -5.74
CA MET A 275 7.56 -11.90 -4.54
C MET A 275 6.16 -11.93 -3.91
N ASN A 276 5.09 -11.77 -4.71
CA ASN A 276 3.73 -11.90 -4.18
C ASN A 276 3.53 -13.28 -3.55
N THR A 277 3.92 -14.34 -4.25
CA THR A 277 3.81 -15.72 -3.76
C THR A 277 4.50 -15.90 -2.40
N LYS A 278 5.73 -15.38 -2.24
CA LYS A 278 6.48 -15.44 -0.98
C LYS A 278 5.83 -14.61 0.13
N ILE A 279 5.35 -13.40 -0.18
CA ILE A 279 4.62 -12.56 0.77
C ILE A 279 3.39 -13.30 1.28
N LYS A 280 2.56 -13.85 0.39
CA LYS A 280 1.32 -14.54 0.81
C LYS A 280 1.59 -15.82 1.58
N ALA A 281 2.65 -16.56 1.24
CA ALA A 281 3.04 -17.73 1.99
C ALA A 281 3.47 -17.37 3.43
N ALA A 282 4.16 -16.26 3.63
CA ALA A 282 4.65 -15.83 4.94
C ALA A 282 3.57 -15.13 5.78
N LYS A 283 2.86 -14.15 5.18
CA LYS A 283 1.86 -13.30 5.82
C LYS A 283 0.77 -12.94 4.81
N PRO A 284 -0.30 -13.74 4.65
CA PRO A 284 -1.26 -13.56 3.56
C PRO A 284 -2.15 -12.31 3.68
N TRP A 285 -2.13 -11.60 4.81
CA TRP A 285 -2.75 -10.28 4.96
C TRP A 285 -1.90 -9.14 4.41
N VAL A 286 -0.59 -9.33 4.24
CA VAL A 286 0.32 -8.26 3.78
C VAL A 286 0.03 -7.99 2.31
N LYS A 287 -0.31 -6.74 2.01
CA LYS A 287 -0.61 -6.28 0.65
C LYS A 287 0.68 -6.19 -0.16
N PHE A 288 0.66 -6.54 -1.43
CA PHE A 288 1.76 -6.27 -2.35
C PHE A 288 1.29 -5.34 -3.45
N GLY A 289 1.95 -4.20 -3.60
CA GLY A 289 1.62 -3.28 -4.68
C GLY A 289 2.81 -2.58 -5.28
N VAL A 290 2.56 -2.01 -6.44
CA VAL A 290 3.60 -1.41 -7.30
C VAL A 290 3.15 -0.03 -7.75
N SER A 291 4.04 0.95 -7.68
CA SER A 291 3.88 2.30 -8.23
C SER A 291 4.68 2.47 -9.52
N PRO A 292 4.14 2.03 -10.67
CA PRO A 292 4.86 2.12 -11.92
C PRO A 292 4.79 3.52 -12.53
N PHE A 293 5.64 3.75 -13.54
CA PHE A 293 5.51 4.89 -14.44
C PHE A 293 4.09 4.96 -15.06
N GLY A 294 3.55 6.16 -15.19
CA GLY A 294 2.13 6.36 -15.50
C GLY A 294 1.66 5.97 -16.91
N ILE A 295 2.58 5.77 -17.86
CA ILE A 295 2.27 5.26 -19.21
C ILE A 295 2.86 3.85 -19.34
N TRP A 296 2.00 2.84 -19.49
CA TRP A 296 2.43 1.47 -19.83
C TRP A 296 2.95 1.40 -21.26
N ARG A 297 2.08 1.69 -22.22
CA ARG A 297 2.35 1.82 -23.65
C ARG A 297 1.44 2.88 -24.27
N ASN A 298 1.91 3.54 -25.31
CA ASN A 298 1.16 4.43 -26.17
C ASN A 298 0.34 3.61 -27.16
N LYS A 299 -0.84 4.12 -27.52
CA LYS A 299 -1.75 3.50 -28.48
C LYS A 299 -1.13 3.24 -29.85
N SER A 300 -0.15 4.06 -30.24
CA SER A 300 0.60 3.91 -31.49
C SER A 300 1.56 2.71 -31.50
N ALA A 301 2.05 2.27 -30.34
CA ALA A 301 2.90 1.10 -30.19
C ALA A 301 2.10 -0.18 -29.94
N ASP A 302 0.95 -0.04 -29.28
CA ASP A 302 0.06 -1.15 -28.94
C ASP A 302 -1.40 -0.65 -28.92
N PRO A 303 -2.35 -1.26 -29.65
CA PRO A 303 -3.75 -0.83 -29.63
C PRO A 303 -4.41 -0.82 -28.24
N ALA A 304 -3.89 -1.59 -27.29
CA ALA A 304 -4.34 -1.58 -25.90
C ALA A 304 -3.74 -0.44 -25.05
N GLY A 305 -2.78 0.31 -25.60
CA GLY A 305 -2.10 1.42 -24.94
C GLY A 305 -2.96 2.67 -24.77
N SER A 306 -2.48 3.60 -23.94
CA SER A 306 -3.13 4.88 -23.67
C SER A 306 -2.98 5.85 -24.85
N ASP A 307 -3.93 6.77 -25.02
CA ASP A 307 -3.88 7.85 -26.00
C ASP A 307 -2.85 8.92 -25.58
N THR A 308 -1.57 8.56 -25.70
CA THR A 308 -0.41 9.34 -25.25
C THR A 308 0.74 9.18 -26.25
N THR A 309 1.75 10.04 -26.12
CA THR A 309 3.00 9.97 -26.93
C THR A 309 4.27 10.03 -26.07
N GLY A 310 4.14 9.90 -24.74
CA GLY A 310 5.25 9.95 -23.80
C GLY A 310 6.08 8.66 -23.76
N SER A 311 7.03 8.61 -22.82
CA SER A 311 7.80 7.39 -22.53
C SER A 311 6.90 6.23 -22.08
N GLN A 312 7.32 4.99 -22.33
CA GLN A 312 6.48 3.80 -22.13
C GLN A 312 7.21 2.79 -21.23
N SER A 313 6.67 2.50 -20.05
CA SER A 313 7.33 1.67 -19.05
C SER A 313 7.64 0.26 -19.55
N TYR A 314 6.76 -0.30 -20.39
CA TYR A 314 6.92 -1.60 -21.03
C TYR A 314 8.23 -1.69 -21.85
N ASP A 315 8.59 -0.59 -22.51
CA ASP A 315 9.71 -0.54 -23.45
C ASP A 315 11.00 -0.06 -22.78
N ILE A 316 10.92 0.98 -21.92
CA ILE A 316 12.13 1.67 -21.44
C ILE A 316 12.70 1.11 -20.13
N ILE A 317 11.88 0.45 -19.31
CA ILE A 317 12.28 -0.14 -18.02
C ILE A 317 11.79 -1.58 -17.85
N SER A 318 11.26 -2.18 -18.93
CA SER A 318 10.77 -3.57 -18.97
C SER A 318 9.67 -3.88 -17.95
N ALA A 319 8.79 -2.92 -17.67
CA ALA A 319 7.70 -3.04 -16.72
C ALA A 319 6.36 -3.31 -17.43
N ASP A 320 5.96 -4.59 -17.52
CA ASP A 320 4.69 -4.98 -18.14
C ASP A 320 3.51 -4.91 -17.14
N THR A 321 3.22 -3.70 -16.70
CA THR A 321 2.26 -3.41 -15.62
C THR A 321 0.85 -3.86 -15.95
N ARG A 322 0.43 -3.79 -17.22
CA ARG A 322 -0.87 -4.29 -17.64
C ARG A 322 -0.99 -5.79 -17.41
N LYS A 323 0.07 -6.57 -17.68
CA LYS A 323 0.10 -8.01 -17.38
C LYS A 323 0.00 -8.27 -15.89
N TRP A 324 0.74 -7.54 -15.06
CA TRP A 324 0.68 -7.72 -13.60
C TRP A 324 -0.72 -7.49 -13.03
N VAL A 325 -1.45 -6.52 -13.59
CA VAL A 325 -2.85 -6.25 -13.24
C VAL A 325 -3.78 -7.36 -13.73
N LYS A 326 -3.68 -7.75 -15.01
CA LYS A 326 -4.61 -8.72 -15.63
C LYS A 326 -4.41 -10.14 -15.11
N GLU A 327 -3.20 -10.50 -14.72
CA GLU A 327 -2.87 -11.78 -14.06
C GLU A 327 -3.01 -11.72 -12.53
N GLU A 328 -3.38 -10.55 -11.98
CA GLU A 328 -3.58 -10.33 -10.54
C GLU A 328 -2.35 -10.70 -9.68
N TRP A 329 -1.15 -10.43 -10.19
CA TRP A 329 0.11 -10.68 -9.48
C TRP A 329 0.45 -9.63 -8.44
N ILE A 330 -0.38 -8.60 -8.28
CA ILE A 330 -0.27 -7.54 -7.29
C ILE A 330 -1.68 -7.29 -6.71
N ASP A 331 -1.76 -6.89 -5.44
CA ASP A 331 -3.03 -6.53 -4.81
C ASP A 331 -3.48 -5.11 -5.18
N TYR A 332 -2.54 -4.21 -5.43
CA TYR A 332 -2.82 -2.84 -5.84
C TYR A 332 -1.76 -2.27 -6.78
N VAL A 333 -2.18 -1.31 -7.61
CA VAL A 333 -1.32 -0.55 -8.52
C VAL A 333 -1.47 0.95 -8.29
N VAL A 334 -0.35 1.68 -8.35
CA VAL A 334 -0.30 3.14 -8.13
C VAL A 334 0.41 3.85 -9.29
N PRO A 335 -0.17 3.92 -10.50
CA PRO A 335 0.47 4.64 -11.60
C PRO A 335 0.82 6.08 -11.22
N GLN A 336 2.07 6.45 -11.51
CA GLN A 336 2.61 7.80 -11.31
C GLN A 336 2.08 8.75 -12.39
N LEU A 337 0.88 9.30 -12.18
CA LEU A 337 0.26 10.25 -13.11
C LEU A 337 0.74 11.67 -12.85
N TYR A 338 2.02 11.91 -13.08
CA TYR A 338 2.72 13.15 -12.71
C TYR A 338 2.63 14.25 -13.77
N TRP A 339 1.47 14.39 -14.41
CA TRP A 339 1.21 15.38 -15.46
C TRP A 339 -0.06 16.14 -15.12
N TYR A 340 -0.19 17.37 -15.62
CA TYR A 340 -1.37 18.20 -15.38
C TYR A 340 -2.52 17.76 -16.30
N ILE A 341 -3.75 18.12 -15.91
CA ILE A 341 -4.94 17.94 -16.75
C ILE A 341 -4.79 18.77 -18.02
N GLY A 342 -4.85 18.10 -19.18
CA GLY A 342 -4.69 18.72 -20.48
C GLY A 342 -3.26 18.69 -21.03
N GLN A 343 -2.32 17.95 -20.41
CA GLN A 343 -0.95 17.76 -20.93
C GLN A 343 -0.92 16.82 -22.16
N TYR A 344 -1.61 17.23 -23.22
CA TYR A 344 -1.80 16.49 -24.46
C TYR A 344 -0.86 17.01 -25.57
N PRO A 345 -0.30 16.15 -26.44
CA PRO A 345 -0.52 14.70 -26.54
C PRO A 345 0.41 13.84 -25.68
N ALA A 346 1.33 14.44 -24.93
CA ALA A 346 2.39 13.69 -24.26
C ALA A 346 1.86 12.71 -23.20
N ALA A 347 1.06 13.18 -22.25
CA ALA A 347 0.67 12.42 -21.07
C ALA A 347 -0.47 13.10 -20.31
N ASP A 348 -1.62 13.30 -20.95
CA ASP A 348 -2.74 14.00 -20.31
C ASP A 348 -3.32 13.17 -19.15
N TYR A 349 -3.34 13.76 -17.95
CA TYR A 349 -3.94 13.16 -16.77
C TYR A 349 -5.38 12.70 -17.03
N ALA A 350 -6.17 13.50 -17.76
CA ALA A 350 -7.57 13.22 -18.08
C ALA A 350 -7.77 12.04 -19.05
N ARG A 351 -6.72 11.60 -19.74
CA ARG A 351 -6.73 10.40 -20.59
C ARG A 351 -6.15 9.18 -19.88
N LEU A 352 -5.21 9.38 -18.96
CA LEU A 352 -4.55 8.30 -18.25
C LEU A 352 -5.42 7.69 -17.13
N VAL A 353 -6.17 8.51 -16.39
CA VAL A 353 -7.09 8.00 -15.35
C VAL A 353 -8.12 6.99 -15.91
N PRO A 354 -8.93 7.31 -16.94
CA PRO A 354 -9.86 6.33 -17.51
C PRO A 354 -9.16 5.09 -18.08
N TRP A 355 -7.96 5.23 -18.64
CA TRP A 355 -7.21 4.09 -19.17
C TRP A 355 -6.77 3.12 -18.07
N TRP A 356 -6.31 3.64 -16.92
CA TRP A 356 -5.97 2.82 -15.77
C TRP A 356 -7.20 2.21 -15.10
N ALA A 357 -8.30 2.95 -15.00
CA ALA A 357 -9.58 2.44 -14.51
C ALA A 357 -10.05 1.24 -15.36
N GLU A 358 -9.99 1.35 -16.69
CA GLU A 358 -10.31 0.23 -17.60
C GLU A 358 -9.32 -0.94 -17.46
N THR A 359 -8.05 -0.65 -17.19
CA THR A 359 -7.03 -1.68 -16.99
C THR A 359 -7.32 -2.55 -15.76
N VAL A 360 -7.83 -1.98 -14.66
CA VAL A 360 -8.22 -2.77 -13.47
C VAL A 360 -9.65 -3.29 -13.52
N ARG A 361 -10.50 -2.77 -14.43
CA ARG A 361 -11.89 -3.24 -14.56
C ARG A 361 -11.94 -4.76 -14.75
N GLY A 362 -12.77 -5.41 -13.92
CA GLY A 362 -12.97 -6.86 -13.92
C GLY A 362 -11.89 -7.67 -13.20
N THR A 363 -10.91 -7.03 -12.56
CA THR A 363 -9.91 -7.69 -11.71
C THR A 363 -10.13 -7.35 -10.23
N ARG A 364 -9.42 -8.03 -9.34
CA ARG A 364 -9.37 -7.74 -7.89
C ARG A 364 -8.24 -6.77 -7.52
N VAL A 365 -7.48 -6.27 -8.49
CA VAL A 365 -6.38 -5.33 -8.27
C VAL A 365 -6.96 -3.94 -8.03
N GLN A 366 -6.62 -3.33 -6.90
CA GLN A 366 -7.08 -1.99 -6.57
C GLN A 366 -6.23 -0.91 -7.27
N LEU A 367 -6.88 0.12 -7.80
CA LEU A 367 -6.21 1.26 -8.42
C LEU A 367 -6.17 2.44 -7.46
N TYR A 368 -4.97 2.94 -7.20
CA TYR A 368 -4.73 4.25 -6.57
C TYR A 368 -3.95 5.14 -7.53
N ILE A 369 -4.02 6.46 -7.40
CA ILE A 369 -3.28 7.35 -8.31
C ILE A 369 -2.13 8.05 -7.58
N GLY A 370 -0.93 8.00 -8.17
CA GLY A 370 0.22 8.78 -7.70
C GLY A 370 0.08 10.25 -8.09
N GLN A 371 0.09 11.14 -7.11
CA GLN A 371 -0.03 12.60 -7.26
C GLN A 371 1.34 13.29 -7.17
N ALA A 372 1.58 14.28 -8.03
CA ALA A 372 2.87 14.98 -8.14
C ALA A 372 2.90 16.30 -7.35
N ASP A 373 2.73 16.25 -6.03
CA ASP A 373 2.82 17.42 -5.15
C ASP A 373 4.13 18.19 -5.35
N TYR A 374 5.23 17.51 -5.71
CA TYR A 374 6.51 18.14 -5.98
C TYR A 374 6.53 19.14 -7.15
N LYS A 375 5.63 19.00 -8.12
CA LYS A 375 5.51 19.93 -9.26
C LYS A 375 4.66 21.15 -8.95
N SER A 376 3.70 21.01 -8.03
CA SER A 376 2.78 22.10 -7.66
C SER A 376 3.56 23.31 -7.14
N GLY A 377 3.31 24.47 -7.76
CA GLY A 377 3.96 25.74 -7.42
C GLY A 377 5.46 25.79 -7.67
N ASP A 378 6.05 24.85 -8.43
CA ASP A 378 7.46 24.92 -8.85
C ASP A 378 7.59 25.36 -10.33
N PRO A 379 8.12 26.58 -10.58
CA PRO A 379 8.23 27.14 -11.93
C PRO A 379 9.03 26.26 -12.91
N ALA A 380 9.88 25.36 -12.42
CA ALA A 380 10.66 24.45 -13.25
C ALA A 380 9.77 23.48 -14.07
N TYR A 381 8.51 23.26 -13.66
CA TYR A 381 7.58 22.36 -14.35
C TYR A 381 6.56 23.08 -15.23
N GLY A 382 6.65 24.42 -15.34
CA GLY A 382 5.82 25.24 -16.22
C GLY A 382 4.58 25.83 -15.56
N SER A 383 3.91 26.73 -16.28
CA SER A 383 2.84 27.59 -15.76
C SER A 383 1.56 26.85 -15.36
N PHE A 384 1.26 25.68 -15.95
CA PHE A 384 0.08 24.90 -15.58
C PHE A 384 0.13 24.41 -14.12
N TRP A 385 1.33 24.08 -13.61
CA TRP A 385 1.52 23.72 -12.20
C TRP A 385 1.48 24.91 -11.23
N MET A 386 1.32 26.14 -11.75
CA MET A 386 1.07 27.33 -10.91
C MET A 386 -0.41 27.48 -10.53
N ASN A 387 -1.28 26.58 -11.00
CA ASN A 387 -2.68 26.55 -10.63
C ASN A 387 -2.84 25.92 -9.23
N PRO A 388 -3.29 26.68 -8.19
CA PRO A 388 -3.49 26.13 -6.85
C PRO A 388 -4.52 25.00 -6.81
N GLN A 389 -5.45 24.94 -7.77
CA GLN A 389 -6.51 23.94 -7.83
C GLN A 389 -6.06 22.64 -8.54
N GLU A 390 -4.87 22.58 -9.15
CA GLU A 390 -4.51 21.48 -10.07
C GLU A 390 -4.64 20.10 -9.40
N LEU A 391 -4.06 19.94 -8.21
CA LEU A 391 -4.15 18.69 -7.45
C LEU A 391 -5.58 18.38 -6.97
N SER A 392 -6.38 19.40 -6.64
CA SER A 392 -7.78 19.18 -6.26
C SER A 392 -8.64 18.75 -7.47
N ASN A 393 -8.37 19.33 -8.64
CA ASN A 393 -9.02 18.94 -9.89
C ASN A 393 -8.68 17.49 -10.28
N HIS A 394 -7.44 17.04 -10.02
CA HIS A 394 -7.06 15.62 -10.18
C HIS A 394 -7.95 14.71 -9.33
N LEU A 395 -8.13 15.03 -8.05
CA LEU A 395 -8.93 14.24 -7.12
C LEU A 395 -10.44 14.29 -7.47
N THR A 396 -10.91 15.43 -7.96
CA THR A 396 -12.28 15.58 -8.51
C THR A 396 -12.49 14.67 -9.71
N LEU A 397 -11.54 14.64 -10.67
CA LEU A 397 -11.63 13.74 -11.81
C LEU A 397 -11.60 12.27 -11.38
N ASN A 398 -10.71 11.90 -10.45
CA ASN A 398 -10.58 10.55 -9.95
C ASN A 398 -11.90 10.01 -9.39
N ARG A 399 -12.69 10.84 -8.71
CA ARG A 399 -14.03 10.47 -8.17
C ARG A 399 -15.04 10.07 -9.24
N SER A 400 -14.83 10.46 -10.49
CA SER A 400 -15.71 10.07 -11.60
C SER A 400 -15.52 8.61 -12.05
N TYR A 401 -14.53 7.91 -11.49
CA TYR A 401 -14.19 6.54 -11.83
C TYR A 401 -14.24 5.66 -10.57
N PRO A 402 -15.25 4.78 -10.41
CA PRO A 402 -15.40 3.96 -9.22
C PRO A 402 -14.25 2.97 -9.00
N GLU A 403 -13.47 2.68 -10.05
CA GLU A 403 -12.26 1.87 -9.95
C GLU A 403 -11.11 2.57 -9.22
N VAL A 404 -11.11 3.91 -9.18
CA VAL A 404 -10.08 4.69 -8.49
C VAL A 404 -10.41 4.77 -7.00
N LEU A 405 -9.72 3.95 -6.21
CA LEU A 405 -10.02 3.77 -4.79
C LEU A 405 -9.14 4.63 -3.87
N GLY A 406 -8.30 5.51 -4.40
CA GLY A 406 -7.44 6.34 -3.56
C GLY A 406 -6.30 7.07 -4.28
N ASN A 407 -5.48 7.74 -3.49
CA ASN A 407 -4.35 8.54 -3.96
C ASN A 407 -3.13 8.38 -3.05
N VAL A 408 -1.95 8.52 -3.65
CA VAL A 408 -0.66 8.56 -2.93
C VAL A 408 0.12 9.80 -3.37
N HIS A 409 0.50 10.64 -2.43
CA HIS A 409 1.12 11.95 -2.70
C HIS A 409 2.66 11.87 -2.71
N PHE A 410 3.29 12.33 -3.81
CA PHE A 410 4.75 12.38 -3.97
C PHE A 410 5.29 13.82 -3.88
N SER A 411 6.02 14.18 -2.82
CA SER A 411 6.28 13.39 -1.60
C SER A 411 5.99 14.18 -0.32
N ALA A 412 6.16 13.54 0.84
CA ALA A 412 5.77 14.07 2.14
C ALA A 412 6.30 15.49 2.41
N VAL A 413 7.52 15.82 2.00
CA VAL A 413 8.05 17.19 2.16
C VAL A 413 7.29 18.22 1.33
N GLN A 414 6.76 17.88 0.15
CA GLN A 414 5.97 18.83 -0.64
C GLN A 414 4.53 18.92 -0.18
N VAL A 415 3.95 17.82 0.32
CA VAL A 415 2.69 17.86 1.08
C VAL A 415 2.81 18.82 2.27
N LYS A 416 3.90 18.71 3.07
CA LYS A 416 4.16 19.64 4.18
C LYS A 416 4.45 21.06 3.74
N ALA A 417 5.17 21.24 2.63
CA ALA A 417 5.47 22.56 2.10
C ALA A 417 4.21 23.30 1.63
N ASN A 418 3.17 22.56 1.24
CA ASN A 418 1.85 23.09 0.88
C ASN A 418 1.95 24.30 -0.05
N ARG A 419 2.73 24.16 -1.12
CA ARG A 419 2.97 25.25 -2.07
C ARG A 419 1.64 25.68 -2.68
N LEU A 420 1.46 26.99 -2.82
CA LEU A 420 0.21 27.63 -3.28
C LEU A 420 -1.02 27.36 -2.39
N GLY A 421 -0.87 26.73 -1.21
CA GLY A 421 -2.01 26.26 -0.42
C GLY A 421 -2.68 25.01 -1.01
N ALA A 422 -2.09 24.35 -2.00
CA ALA A 422 -2.72 23.26 -2.74
C ALA A 422 -3.08 22.05 -1.87
N THR A 423 -2.29 21.75 -0.82
CA THR A 423 -2.56 20.68 0.14
C THR A 423 -3.76 21.00 1.00
N ASP A 424 -3.87 22.23 1.49
CA ASP A 424 -5.04 22.65 2.27
C ASP A 424 -6.31 22.60 1.41
N ILE A 425 -6.23 23.03 0.14
CA ILE A 425 -7.35 23.00 -0.80
C ILE A 425 -7.84 21.57 -1.02
N TYR A 426 -6.98 20.65 -1.44
CA TYR A 426 -7.43 19.28 -1.70
C TYR A 426 -7.88 18.58 -0.42
N ALA A 427 -7.26 18.87 0.73
CA ALA A 427 -7.64 18.24 1.98
C ALA A 427 -9.04 18.70 2.43
N ALA A 428 -9.34 20.00 2.29
CA ALA A 428 -10.65 20.55 2.62
C ALA A 428 -11.76 20.01 1.69
N GLU A 429 -11.48 19.89 0.39
CA GLU A 429 -12.47 19.47 -0.61
C GLU A 429 -12.63 17.94 -0.69
N HIS A 430 -11.58 17.18 -0.38
CA HIS A 430 -11.54 15.73 -0.62
C HIS A 430 -11.37 14.85 0.61
N TYR A 431 -10.73 15.35 1.67
CA TYR A 431 -10.38 14.59 2.87
C TYR A 431 -11.03 15.17 4.14
N SER A 432 -12.19 15.80 4.01
CA SER A 432 -12.91 16.46 5.12
C SER A 432 -13.42 15.51 6.21
N ARG A 433 -13.58 14.22 5.88
CA ARG A 433 -13.95 13.15 6.81
C ARG A 433 -12.87 12.07 6.84
N PRO A 434 -12.70 11.34 7.96
CA PRO A 434 -11.93 10.10 7.97
C PRO A 434 -12.43 9.13 6.89
N ALA A 435 -11.56 8.23 6.44
CA ALA A 435 -11.93 7.16 5.53
C ALA A 435 -11.27 5.85 5.92
N LEU A 436 -12.02 4.77 5.74
CA LEU A 436 -11.50 3.41 5.87
C LEU A 436 -10.59 3.07 4.69
N VAL A 437 -9.59 2.22 4.93
CA VAL A 437 -8.83 1.65 3.83
C VAL A 437 -9.76 0.76 2.97
N PRO A 438 -9.64 0.78 1.63
CA PRO A 438 -10.43 -0.10 0.78
C PRO A 438 -10.18 -1.58 1.11
N ALA A 439 -11.26 -2.34 1.29
CA ALA A 439 -11.17 -3.77 1.61
C ALA A 439 -10.76 -4.58 0.37
N MET A 440 -9.85 -5.53 0.54
CA MET A 440 -9.37 -6.42 -0.53
C MET A 440 -9.97 -7.81 -0.32
N SER A 441 -11.06 -8.11 -1.02
CA SER A 441 -11.83 -9.36 -0.84
C SER A 441 -11.04 -10.63 -1.19
N GLN A 442 -9.94 -10.50 -1.94
CA GLN A 442 -9.02 -11.59 -2.22
C GLN A 442 -8.13 -11.99 -1.04
N LEU A 443 -8.00 -11.13 -0.02
CA LEU A 443 -7.17 -11.41 1.15
C LEU A 443 -7.98 -12.18 2.19
N PRO A 444 -7.36 -13.16 2.88
CA PRO A 444 -8.06 -13.93 3.89
C PRO A 444 -8.50 -13.04 5.05
N ALA A 445 -9.76 -13.22 5.43
CA ALA A 445 -10.42 -12.45 6.46
C ALA A 445 -11.35 -13.35 7.27
N LYS A 446 -11.67 -12.93 8.49
CA LYS A 446 -12.69 -13.58 9.32
C LYS A 446 -13.71 -12.52 9.74
N PRO A 447 -15.02 -12.78 9.61
CA PRO A 447 -16.03 -11.85 10.12
C PRO A 447 -15.84 -11.57 11.61
N LEU A 448 -15.99 -10.29 11.99
CA LEU A 448 -15.94 -9.82 13.36
C LEU A 448 -17.37 -9.59 13.87
N LEU A 449 -17.60 -9.83 15.16
CA LEU A 449 -18.81 -9.39 15.86
C LEU A 449 -18.78 -7.88 16.14
N PHE A 450 -19.95 -7.32 16.38
CA PHE A 450 -20.08 -5.92 16.76
C PHE A 450 -19.42 -5.66 18.12
N PRO A 451 -18.72 -4.52 18.30
CA PRO A 451 -18.30 -4.03 19.61
C PRO A 451 -19.49 -3.71 20.52
N VAL A 452 -19.27 -3.74 21.85
CA VAL A 452 -20.26 -3.31 22.83
C VAL A 452 -19.78 -2.04 23.52
N ILE A 453 -20.46 -0.92 23.27
CA ILE A 453 -20.18 0.35 23.94
C ILE A 453 -20.62 0.24 25.41
N THR A 454 -19.64 0.28 26.32
CA THR A 454 -19.85 0.18 27.76
C THR A 454 -20.04 1.54 28.42
N ARG A 455 -19.52 2.62 27.82
CA ARG A 455 -19.60 3.99 28.34
C ARG A 455 -19.72 5.01 27.20
N ALA A 456 -20.56 6.01 27.39
CA ALA A 456 -20.63 7.22 26.57
C ALA A 456 -21.07 8.37 27.48
N GLU A 457 -20.14 9.23 27.87
CA GLU A 457 -20.38 10.26 28.88
C GLU A 457 -19.74 11.57 28.46
N ARG A 458 -20.50 12.66 28.57
CA ARG A 458 -19.98 14.01 28.35
C ARG A 458 -19.15 14.47 29.55
N GLN A 459 -17.98 15.00 29.25
CA GLN A 459 -17.05 15.65 30.17
C GLN A 459 -16.63 17.01 29.57
N ASP A 460 -15.83 17.78 30.31
CA ASP A 460 -15.45 19.15 29.92
C ASP A 460 -14.66 19.22 28.60
N ASP A 461 -13.95 18.14 28.24
CA ASP A 461 -13.12 18.02 27.05
C ASP A 461 -13.79 17.24 25.89
N GLY A 462 -15.03 16.75 26.06
CA GLY A 462 -15.77 16.06 25.00
C GLY A 462 -16.63 14.89 25.47
N VAL A 463 -17.05 14.03 24.54
CA VAL A 463 -17.76 12.77 24.86
C VAL A 463 -16.75 11.64 24.95
N HIS A 464 -16.61 11.05 26.13
CA HIS A 464 -15.76 9.89 26.39
C HIS A 464 -16.51 8.61 26.09
N LEU A 465 -16.05 7.88 25.07
CA LEU A 465 -16.54 6.56 24.71
C LEU A 465 -15.61 5.48 25.27
N SER A 466 -16.21 4.38 25.71
CA SER A 466 -15.47 3.15 25.98
C SER A 466 -16.26 1.96 25.51
N TRP A 467 -15.59 0.97 24.91
CA TRP A 467 -16.22 -0.25 24.40
C TRP A 467 -15.34 -1.47 24.64
N ARG A 468 -15.95 -2.64 24.49
CA ARG A 468 -15.27 -3.93 24.49
C ARG A 468 -15.58 -4.64 23.18
N GLN A 469 -14.57 -5.29 22.60
CA GLN A 469 -14.80 -6.25 21.51
C GLN A 469 -15.17 -7.61 22.12
N PRO A 470 -16.35 -8.18 21.82
CA PRO A 470 -16.66 -9.54 22.22
C PRO A 470 -15.59 -10.53 21.71
N ALA A 471 -15.35 -11.59 22.47
CA ALA A 471 -14.36 -12.58 22.09
C ALA A 471 -14.87 -13.44 20.92
N ASP A 472 -14.46 -13.14 19.69
CA ASP A 472 -14.79 -13.95 18.51
C ASP A 472 -13.69 -14.06 17.45
N GLY A 473 -12.43 -14.14 17.85
CA GLY A 473 -11.39 -14.57 16.94
C GLY A 473 -10.00 -14.67 17.56
N ARG A 474 -9.41 -15.85 17.45
CA ARG A 474 -8.00 -16.09 17.76
C ARG A 474 -7.29 -16.44 16.45
N GLY A 475 -6.17 -15.79 16.18
CA GLY A 475 -5.41 -15.89 14.93
C GLY A 475 -5.25 -14.53 14.24
N ALA A 476 -4.30 -14.42 13.31
CA ALA A 476 -3.90 -13.15 12.69
C ALA A 476 -5.01 -12.37 11.95
N PHE A 477 -6.14 -13.03 11.65
CA PHE A 477 -7.27 -12.46 10.88
C PHE A 477 -8.56 -12.30 11.69
N GLY A 478 -8.60 -12.75 12.95
CA GLY A 478 -9.83 -12.81 13.75
C GLY A 478 -9.92 -11.76 14.86
N THR A 479 -8.88 -10.98 15.08
CA THR A 479 -8.87 -9.91 16.08
C THR A 479 -9.13 -8.57 15.42
N ALA A 480 -10.04 -7.78 15.99
CA ALA A 480 -10.19 -6.38 15.62
C ALA A 480 -8.85 -5.66 15.79
N THR A 481 -8.33 -5.06 14.72
CA THR A 481 -7.10 -4.27 14.76
C THR A 481 -7.39 -2.79 14.87
N SER A 482 -8.56 -2.37 14.42
CA SER A 482 -9.02 -0.99 14.43
C SER A 482 -10.53 -0.93 14.64
N TYR A 483 -11.06 0.26 14.91
CA TYR A 483 -12.48 0.51 15.06
C TYR A 483 -12.87 1.77 14.29
N ALA A 484 -14.08 1.80 13.75
CA ALA A 484 -14.69 2.99 13.18
C ALA A 484 -15.82 3.48 14.08
N ILE A 485 -15.84 4.79 14.33
CA ILE A 485 -16.74 5.44 15.26
C ILE A 485 -17.66 6.35 14.47
N TYR A 486 -18.95 6.11 14.58
CA TYR A 486 -19.99 6.86 13.91
C TYR A 486 -20.78 7.69 14.91
N ARG A 487 -21.10 8.93 14.54
CA ARG A 487 -21.93 9.84 15.33
C ARG A 487 -23.11 10.35 14.52
N PHE A 488 -24.28 10.32 15.16
CA PHE A 488 -25.54 10.80 14.63
C PHE A 488 -26.12 11.86 15.57
N ASP A 489 -26.74 12.89 15.00
CA ASP A 489 -27.43 13.90 15.78
C ASP A 489 -28.78 13.36 16.29
N GLY A 490 -29.10 13.66 17.55
CA GLY A 490 -30.33 13.21 18.20
C GLY A 490 -30.27 11.79 18.77
N THR A 491 -31.46 11.19 18.96
CA THR A 491 -31.64 9.84 19.55
C THR A 491 -32.36 8.88 18.60
N GLY A 492 -32.34 9.17 17.29
CA GLY A 492 -32.93 8.31 16.28
C GLY A 492 -32.16 7.00 16.11
N SER A 493 -32.80 6.00 15.50
CA SER A 493 -32.12 4.81 15.01
C SER A 493 -31.45 5.11 13.67
N ALA A 494 -30.20 4.69 13.49
CA ALA A 494 -29.53 4.74 12.20
C ALA A 494 -30.09 3.67 11.24
N ASP A 495 -30.35 4.05 9.99
CA ASP A 495 -30.63 3.14 8.89
C ASP A 495 -29.32 2.48 8.42
N PRO A 496 -29.32 1.23 7.91
CA PRO A 496 -28.14 0.62 7.32
C PRO A 496 -27.43 1.50 6.26
N CYS A 497 -28.19 2.30 5.50
CA CYS A 497 -27.64 3.22 4.51
C CYS A 497 -26.90 4.42 5.10
N ASP A 498 -27.14 4.78 6.36
CA ASP A 498 -26.41 5.88 6.99
C ASP A 498 -24.94 5.51 7.29
N PHE A 499 -24.59 4.22 7.17
CA PHE A 499 -23.22 3.72 7.25
C PHE A 499 -22.59 3.49 5.86
N ALA A 500 -23.26 3.85 4.76
CA ALA A 500 -22.78 3.57 3.41
C ALA A 500 -21.68 4.54 2.94
N ASP A 501 -21.62 5.75 3.49
CA ASP A 501 -20.57 6.75 3.27
C ASP A 501 -19.93 7.23 4.59
N ALA A 502 -19.07 8.25 4.52
CA ALA A 502 -18.34 8.79 5.68
C ALA A 502 -19.04 9.99 6.34
N SER A 503 -20.28 10.32 5.98
CA SER A 503 -21.02 11.49 6.53
C SER A 503 -21.11 11.45 8.05
N HIS A 504 -21.29 10.26 8.61
CA HIS A 504 -21.38 10.00 10.05
C HIS A 504 -20.10 9.43 10.65
N LEU A 505 -19.08 9.12 9.86
CA LEU A 505 -17.80 8.60 10.34
C LEU A 505 -16.98 9.74 10.95
N VAL A 506 -16.82 9.73 12.28
CA VAL A 506 -16.10 10.80 13.00
C VAL A 506 -14.67 10.43 13.36
N ALA A 507 -14.36 9.13 13.48
CA ALA A 507 -13.01 8.68 13.75
C ALA A 507 -12.76 7.23 13.32
N THR A 508 -11.48 6.93 13.08
CA THR A 508 -10.94 5.57 13.02
C THR A 508 -9.82 5.45 14.03
N VAL A 509 -9.85 4.43 14.88
CA VAL A 509 -8.90 4.27 15.99
C VAL A 509 -8.26 2.89 15.95
N ARG A 510 -6.97 2.82 16.30
CA ARG A 510 -6.27 1.54 16.45
C ARG A 510 -6.75 0.86 17.73
N GLY A 511 -6.98 -0.44 17.68
CA GLY A 511 -7.17 -1.23 18.89
C GLY A 511 -5.86 -1.37 19.66
N ASP A 512 -5.91 -1.17 20.97
CA ASP A 512 -4.78 -1.48 21.84
C ASP A 512 -4.85 -2.93 22.36
N ALA A 513 -3.85 -3.34 23.16
CA ALA A 513 -3.80 -4.68 23.74
C ALA A 513 -4.75 -4.87 24.95
N GLY A 514 -5.47 -3.83 25.36
CA GLY A 514 -6.38 -3.84 26.49
C GLY A 514 -7.76 -4.42 26.15
N ASP A 515 -8.44 -4.95 27.15
CA ASP A 515 -9.81 -5.48 26.97
C ASP A 515 -10.86 -4.38 26.77
N VAL A 516 -10.53 -3.14 27.17
CA VAL A 516 -11.39 -1.96 27.05
C VAL A 516 -10.71 -0.96 26.15
N GLN A 517 -11.40 -0.60 25.09
CA GLN A 517 -10.99 0.40 24.12
C GLN A 517 -11.67 1.72 24.49
N SER A 518 -11.03 2.85 24.16
CA SER A 518 -11.58 4.17 24.46
C SER A 518 -11.19 5.22 23.43
N TRP A 519 -12.05 6.22 23.27
CA TRP A 519 -11.79 7.40 22.46
C TRP A 519 -12.63 8.58 22.97
N VAL A 520 -12.18 9.80 22.71
CA VAL A 520 -12.85 11.04 23.11
C VAL A 520 -13.27 11.82 21.87
N ASP A 521 -14.56 12.09 21.74
CA ASP A 521 -15.09 13.02 20.74
C ASP A 521 -15.01 14.46 21.25
N THR A 522 -14.00 15.19 20.79
CA THR A 522 -13.80 16.61 21.11
C THR A 522 -14.65 17.55 20.25
N THR A 523 -15.39 17.01 19.28
CA THR A 523 -16.17 17.79 18.29
C THR A 523 -17.69 17.72 18.53
N ALA A 524 -18.14 16.92 19.49
CA ALA A 524 -19.55 16.75 19.81
C ALA A 524 -20.10 17.97 20.56
N GLU A 525 -20.97 18.73 19.91
CA GLU A 525 -21.53 19.99 20.45
C GLU A 525 -22.25 19.79 21.80
N ALA A 526 -22.01 20.72 22.73
CA ALA A 526 -22.64 20.72 24.05
C ALA A 526 -24.12 21.09 23.97
N GLY A 527 -24.96 20.44 24.79
CA GLY A 527 -26.41 20.66 24.79
C GLY A 527 -27.16 19.99 23.64
N GLN A 528 -26.45 19.37 22.69
CA GLN A 528 -27.02 18.49 21.69
C GLN A 528 -26.91 17.04 22.12
N ARG A 529 -27.97 16.28 21.83
CA ARG A 529 -27.99 14.83 22.00
C ARG A 529 -27.28 14.18 20.81
N HIS A 530 -26.47 13.17 21.09
CA HIS A 530 -25.75 12.40 20.08
C HIS A 530 -25.98 10.91 20.29
N THR A 531 -26.00 10.15 19.20
CA THR A 531 -26.01 8.69 19.18
C THR A 531 -24.72 8.19 18.57
N TYR A 532 -24.06 7.24 19.25
CA TYR A 532 -22.82 6.64 18.78
C TYR A 532 -23.02 5.17 18.41
N HIS A 533 -22.33 4.76 17.35
CA HIS A 533 -22.09 3.39 16.98
C HIS A 533 -20.59 3.15 16.80
N VAL A 534 -20.13 1.95 17.14
CA VAL A 534 -18.75 1.52 16.88
C VAL A 534 -18.78 0.24 16.04
N THR A 535 -17.99 0.17 14.98
CA THR A 535 -17.75 -1.06 14.21
C THR A 535 -16.31 -1.55 14.44
N ALA A 536 -16.10 -2.86 14.36
CA ALA A 536 -14.78 -3.47 14.42
C ALA A 536 -14.20 -3.63 13.01
N LEU A 537 -12.90 -3.44 12.86
CA LEU A 537 -12.17 -3.60 11.60
C LEU A 537 -11.09 -4.67 11.78
N ASP A 538 -11.05 -5.63 10.86
CA ASP A 538 -10.01 -6.67 10.86
C ASP A 538 -8.69 -6.14 10.27
N ARG A 539 -7.67 -7.01 10.27
CA ARG A 539 -6.31 -6.69 9.80
C ARG A 539 -6.25 -6.16 8.37
N VAL A 540 -7.24 -6.49 7.54
CA VAL A 540 -7.36 -6.08 6.13
C VAL A 540 -8.57 -5.17 5.88
N TRP A 541 -9.06 -4.52 6.95
CA TRP A 541 -10.11 -3.49 6.98
C TRP A 541 -11.51 -3.94 6.55
N ASN A 542 -11.82 -5.24 6.63
CA ASN A 542 -13.21 -5.66 6.61
C ASN A 542 -13.90 -5.18 7.88
N GLU A 543 -15.10 -4.66 7.71
CA GLU A 543 -15.87 -4.04 8.77
C GLU A 543 -16.96 -5.00 9.26
N GLY A 544 -17.01 -5.21 10.57
CA GLY A 544 -18.09 -5.94 11.23
C GLY A 544 -19.37 -5.10 11.36
N PRO A 545 -20.45 -5.70 11.88
CA PRO A 545 -21.70 -4.98 12.12
C PRO A 545 -21.53 -3.86 13.17
N PRO A 546 -22.34 -2.79 13.11
CA PRO A 546 -22.30 -1.73 14.10
C PRO A 546 -22.80 -2.23 15.46
N SER A 547 -22.24 -1.67 16.53
CA SER A 547 -22.75 -1.85 17.88
C SER A 547 -24.21 -1.42 18.00
N PRO A 548 -24.95 -1.90 19.01
CA PRO A 548 -26.17 -1.22 19.44
C PRO A 548 -25.91 0.28 19.70
N PRO A 549 -26.92 1.15 19.48
CA PRO A 549 -26.76 2.59 19.66
C PRO A 549 -26.47 2.94 21.12
N ARG A 550 -25.57 3.89 21.35
CA ARG A 550 -25.35 4.48 22.67
C ARG A 550 -25.59 5.98 22.64
N PHE A 551 -26.56 6.42 23.44
CA PHE A 551 -26.96 7.82 23.52
C PHE A 551 -26.14 8.60 24.55
N VAL A 552 -25.88 9.87 24.27
CA VAL A 552 -25.34 10.85 25.21
C VAL A 552 -26.07 12.18 25.05
N GLY A 553 -26.31 12.87 26.16
CA GLY A 553 -26.99 14.18 26.23
C GLY A 553 -26.05 15.34 26.49
#